data_AF-A0A5K1FH59-F1
#
_entry.id   AF-A0A5K1FH59-F1
#
_cell.length_a   1.000
_cell.length_b   1.000
_cell.length_c   1.000
_cell.angle_alpha   90.00
_cell.angle_beta   90.00
_cell.angle_gamma   90.00
#
_symmetry.space_group_name_H-M   'P 1'
#
loop_
_entity.id
_entity.type
_entity.pdbx_description
1 polymer ?
#
loop_
_entity_poly.entity_id
_entity_poly.type
_entity_poly.pdbx_seq_one_letter_code
_entity_poly.pdbx_strand_id
1 'polypeptide(L)' 'NSAPSALPGAKGKQAVALRVSGDKAMFFRCKVLGSQDTLFDHMGRHYFHKCEVQGAIDFIFGSARSLYE' A
#
# COMPACT_ATOMS: atom_id res chain seq x y z
N ASN A 1 -6.90 11.31 0.32
CA ASN A 1 -6.09 11.36 -0.91
C ASN A 1 -6.88 12.13 -1.96
N SER A 2 -6.34 13.24 -2.48
CA SER A 2 -6.98 14.06 -3.51
C SER A 2 -6.41 13.81 -4.91
N ALA A 3 -5.50 12.83 -5.05
CA ALA A 3 -4.92 12.48 -6.34
C ALA A 3 -6.02 11.90 -7.25
N PRO A 4 -6.19 12.41 -8.48
CA PRO A 4 -7.20 11.92 -9.40
C PRO A 4 -6.91 10.46 -9.77
N SER A 5 -7.96 9.65 -9.92
CA SER A 5 -7.84 8.31 -10.48
C SER A 5 -7.26 8.39 -11.89
N ALA A 6 -6.33 7.49 -12.20
CA ALA A 6 -5.81 7.36 -13.55
C ALA A 6 -6.93 6.97 -14.53
N LEU A 7 -6.86 7.48 -15.77
CA LEU A 7 -7.73 7.01 -16.84
C LEU A 7 -7.41 5.53 -17.15
N PRO A 8 -8.42 4.71 -17.51
CA PRO A 8 -8.19 3.34 -17.92
C PRO A 8 -7.13 3.25 -19.03
N GLY A 9 -6.13 2.38 -18.86
CA GLY A 9 -5.05 2.17 -19.83
C GLY A 9 -3.91 3.20 -19.80
N ALA A 10 -3.94 4.17 -18.88
CA ALA A 10 -2.84 5.13 -18.73
C ALA A 10 -1.59 4.44 -18.16
N LYS A 11 -0.50 4.43 -18.93
CA LYS A 11 0.79 3.87 -18.50
C LYS A 11 1.50 4.81 -17.52
N GLY A 12 2.18 4.24 -16.52
CA GLY A 12 3.02 4.98 -15.57
C GLY A 12 2.25 5.84 -14.57
N LYS A 13 0.99 5.51 -14.28
CA LYS A 13 0.15 6.22 -13.29
C LYS A 13 0.12 5.55 -11.90
N GLN A 14 0.97 4.55 -11.67
CA GLN A 14 1.14 3.93 -10.36
C GLN A 14 1.62 4.99 -9.38
N ALA A 15 0.92 5.14 -8.26
CA ALA A 15 1.17 6.18 -7.27
C ALA A 15 1.29 5.56 -5.88
N VAL A 16 2.39 4.84 -5.67
CA VAL A 16 2.69 4.17 -4.40
C VAL A 16 2.84 5.20 -3.29
N ALA A 17 1.99 5.09 -2.26
CA ALA A 17 2.05 5.94 -1.08
C ALA A 17 3.09 5.42 -0.08
N LEU A 18 3.21 4.09 0.05
CA LEU A 18 4.19 3.44 0.91
C LEU A 18 4.73 2.17 0.26
N ARG A 19 6.06 2.04 0.19
CA ARG A 19 6.74 0.78 -0.13
C ARG A 19 7.48 0.26 1.10
N VAL A 20 7.27 -1.00 1.45
CA VAL A 20 7.95 -1.65 2.58
C VAL A 20 8.79 -2.81 2.06
N SER A 21 10.10 -2.80 2.31
CA SER A 21 11.02 -3.84 1.82
C SER A 21 11.95 -4.40 2.89
N GLY A 22 11.91 -3.86 4.12
CA GLY A 22 12.63 -4.40 5.27
C GLY A 22 11.89 -5.60 5.88
N ASP A 23 12.59 -6.45 6.61
CA ASP A 23 11.98 -7.56 7.36
C ASP A 23 11.67 -7.15 8.81
N LYS A 24 10.64 -7.75 9.42
CA LYS A 24 10.12 -7.45 10.76
C LYS A 24 9.71 -5.98 10.96
N ALA A 25 9.09 -5.36 9.95
CA ALA A 25 8.56 -4.00 10.06
C ALA A 25 7.17 -4.00 10.74
N MET A 26 6.90 -2.98 11.56
CA MET A 26 5.61 -2.81 12.23
C MET A 26 5.08 -1.39 12.05
N PHE A 27 3.79 -1.28 11.75
CA PHE A 27 3.06 -0.03 11.61
C PHE A 27 1.90 -0.02 12.60
N PHE A 28 1.75 1.08 13.35
CA PHE A 28 0.75 1.21 14.40
C PHE A 28 -0.02 2.52 14.28
N ARG A 29 -1.35 2.44 14.16
CA ARG A 29 -2.23 3.62 14.04
C ARG A 29 -1.84 4.54 12.89
N CYS A 30 -1.52 3.95 11.74
CA CYS A 30 -1.14 4.67 10.53
C CYS A 30 -2.28 4.70 9.51
N LYS A 31 -2.29 5.72 8.65
CA LYS A 31 -3.14 5.78 7.46
C LYS A 31 -2.28 5.78 6.21
N VAL A 32 -2.52 4.86 5.29
CA VAL A 32 -1.86 4.79 3.98
C VAL A 32 -2.93 5.06 2.92
N LEU A 33 -2.88 6.24 2.29
CA LEU A 33 -3.93 6.73 1.41
C LEU A 33 -3.39 6.88 -0.01
N GLY A 34 -4.02 6.21 -0.98
CA GLY A 34 -3.61 6.19 -2.37
C GLY A 34 -4.79 5.95 -3.32
N SER A 35 -4.51 5.62 -4.57
CA SER A 35 -5.52 5.30 -5.59
C SER A 35 -5.19 3.94 -6.21
N GLN A 36 -4.36 3.90 -7.26
CA GLN A 36 -3.79 2.65 -7.76
C GLN A 36 -2.45 2.37 -7.07
N ASP A 37 -2.22 1.11 -6.69
CA ASP A 37 -0.96 0.61 -6.12
C ASP A 37 -0.58 1.32 -4.81
N THR A 38 -1.53 1.49 -3.90
CA THR A 38 -1.38 2.36 -2.70
C THR A 38 -0.27 1.90 -1.75
N LEU A 39 -0.34 0.65 -1.29
CA LEU A 39 0.65 0.04 -0.40
C LEU A 39 1.39 -1.06 -1.17
N PHE A 40 2.66 -0.79 -1.48
CA PHE A 40 3.56 -1.80 -2.03
C PHE A 40 4.24 -2.57 -0.90
N ASP A 41 3.56 -3.61 -0.45
CA ASP A 41 4.03 -4.57 0.54
C ASP A 41 5.02 -5.58 -0.10
N HIS A 42 6.21 -5.08 -0.41
CA HIS A 42 7.14 -5.69 -1.36
C HIS A 42 7.65 -7.07 -0.92
N MET A 43 8.32 -7.14 0.24
CA MET A 43 8.94 -8.37 0.74
C MET A 43 9.24 -8.30 2.25
N GLY A 44 9.41 -9.48 2.87
CA GLY A 44 9.72 -9.63 4.29
C GLY A 44 8.49 -10.05 5.11
N ARG A 45 8.55 -9.83 6.43
CA ARG A 45 7.42 -10.04 7.34
C ARG A 45 7.01 -8.72 7.97
N HIS A 46 5.77 -8.29 7.77
CA HIS A 46 5.29 -7.05 8.35
C HIS A 46 4.04 -7.24 9.20
N TYR A 47 3.82 -6.31 10.11
CA TYR A 47 2.63 -6.27 10.95
C TYR A 47 2.01 -4.88 10.92
N PHE A 48 0.75 -4.80 10.49
CA PHE A 48 -0.03 -3.57 10.47
C PHE A 48 -1.12 -3.68 11.53
N HIS A 49 -1.02 -2.90 12.61
CA HIS A 49 -1.96 -2.95 13.73
C HIS A 49 -2.70 -1.61 13.90
N LYS A 50 -4.03 -1.65 13.91
CA LYS A 50 -4.93 -0.48 13.92
C LYS A 50 -4.63 0.49 12.78
N CYS A 51 -4.31 -0.04 11.61
CA CYS A 51 -3.97 0.74 10.42
C CYS A 51 -5.15 0.83 9.45
N GLU A 52 -5.22 1.92 8.70
CA GLU A 52 -6.19 2.12 7.62
C GLU A 52 -5.45 2.23 6.30
N VAL A 53 -5.77 1.38 5.33
CA VAL A 53 -5.25 1.46 3.96
C VAL A 53 -6.41 1.72 3.01
N GLN A 54 -6.37 2.85 2.31
CA GLN A 54 -7.43 3.28 1.40
C GLN A 54 -6.88 3.46 -0.01
N GLY A 55 -7.47 2.76 -0.98
CA GLY A 55 -7.20 2.92 -2.41
C GLY A 55 -8.30 2.30 -3.27
N ALA A 56 -8.07 2.27 -4.58
CA ALA A 56 -9.04 1.84 -5.60
C ALA A 56 -8.67 0.51 -6.26
N ILE A 57 -7.52 0.42 -6.93
CA ILE A 57 -7.08 -0.76 -7.70
C ILE A 57 -5.77 -1.25 -7.08
N ASP A 58 -5.68 -2.56 -6.82
CA ASP A 58 -4.49 -3.22 -6.25
C ASP A 58 -3.88 -2.44 -5.07
N PHE A 59 -4.75 -1.90 -4.21
CA PHE A 59 -4.37 -0.92 -3.21
C PHE A 59 -3.47 -1.49 -2.10
N ILE A 60 -3.40 -2.82 -1.97
CA ILE A 60 -2.34 -3.52 -1.27
C ILE A 60 -1.83 -4.61 -2.23
N PHE A 61 -0.53 -4.60 -2.51
CA PHE A 61 0.09 -5.54 -3.45
C PHE A 61 1.54 -5.82 -3.09
N GLY A 62 2.08 -6.93 -3.59
CA GLY A 62 3.46 -7.36 -3.37
C GLY A 62 3.57 -8.82 -2.93
N SER A 63 4.66 -9.18 -2.25
CA SER A 63 4.98 -10.59 -1.92
C SER A 63 5.48 -10.79 -0.49
N ALA A 64 5.27 -9.83 0.41
CA ALA A 64 5.58 -10.01 1.82
C ALA A 64 4.60 -10.97 2.51
N ARG A 65 5.05 -11.50 3.66
CA ARG A 65 4.22 -12.29 4.57
C ARG A 65 3.74 -11.40 5.70
N SER A 66 2.59 -10.78 5.49
CA SER A 66 2.08 -9.73 6.39
C SER A 66 0.83 -10.13 7.13
N LEU A 67 0.69 -9.58 8.35
CA LEU A 67 -0.53 -9.65 9.14
C LEU A 67 -1.13 -8.23 9.25
N TYR A 68 -2.44 -8.13 9.01
CA TYR A 68 -3.21 -6.89 9.13
C TYR A 68 -4.27 -7.10 10.21
N GLU A 69 -4.25 -6.27 11.27
CA GLU A 69 -5.16 -6.30 12.42
C GLU A 69 -5.72 -4.91 12.75
#